data_AF-A0A8X6MQ48-F1
#
_entry.id   AF-A0A8X6MQ48-F1
#
_cell.length_a   1.000
_cell.length_b   1.000
_cell.length_c   1.000
_cell.angle_alpha   90.00
_cell.angle_beta   90.00
_cell.angle_gamma   90.00
#
_symmetry.space_group_name_H-M   'P 1'
#
loop_
_entity.id
_entity.type
_entity.pdbx_description
1 polymer ?
#
loop_
_entity_poly.entity_id
_entity_poly.type
_entity_poly.pdbx_seq_one_letter_code
_entity_poly.pdbx_strand_id
1 'polypeptide(L)'
;MTETRNNQVFLTEPEEKPTWKNRCIDLLKKVEKNPSTKVVKGKINNLLKEKEAQEEKLKFIEDEIKDVMKELNEMNTGNENKPLNSNILKLYQLITKITFAIESSPTDLQGYVAGNSLETFHFDTTKQSKQFIIDHLWQLMDSQLELGKE
;
A
#
# COMPACT_ATOMS: atom_id res chain seq x y z
N MET A 1 -57.22 82.53 56.53
CA MET A 1 -56.39 82.57 55.31
C MET A 1 -55.04 81.94 55.66
N THR A 2 -55.00 80.63 55.96
CA THR A 2 -54.85 79.50 55.02
C THR A 2 -53.65 79.66 54.10
N GLU A 3 -52.55 78.96 54.37
CA GLU A 3 -52.21 77.81 53.53
C GLU A 3 -51.13 76.92 54.16
N THR A 4 -51.55 75.67 54.25
CA THR A 4 -50.94 74.44 54.71
C THR A 4 -49.56 74.20 54.09
N ARG A 5 -48.52 74.03 54.93
CA ARG A 5 -47.24 73.46 54.48
C ARG A 5 -47.45 71.99 54.17
N ASN A 6 -47.53 71.66 52.88
CA ASN A 6 -47.63 70.31 52.36
C ASN A 6 -46.32 69.55 52.63
N ASN A 7 -46.42 68.49 53.44
CA ASN A 7 -45.42 67.43 53.54
C ASN A 7 -45.42 66.63 52.24
N GLN A 8 -44.39 66.80 51.42
CA GLN A 8 -44.17 65.92 50.27
C GLN A 8 -43.28 64.76 50.70
N VAL A 9 -43.94 63.71 51.20
CA VAL A 9 -43.33 62.40 51.43
C VAL A 9 -42.93 61.85 50.06
N PHE A 10 -41.63 61.77 49.80
CA PHE A 10 -41.09 60.97 48.71
C PHE A 10 -41.36 59.50 49.04
N LEU A 11 -42.44 58.95 48.47
CA LEU A 11 -42.64 57.51 48.36
C LEU A 11 -41.64 57.01 47.31
N THR A 12 -40.46 56.59 47.75
CA THR A 12 -39.63 55.69 46.97
C THR A 12 -40.41 54.41 46.78
N GLU A 13 -40.84 54.13 45.54
CA GLU A 13 -41.38 52.83 45.17
C GLU A 13 -40.43 51.72 45.66
N PRO A 14 -40.94 50.64 46.26
CA PRO A 14 -40.08 49.53 46.64
C PRO A 14 -39.53 48.92 45.35
N GLU A 15 -38.21 48.96 45.16
CA GLU A 15 -37.56 48.09 44.19
C GLU A 15 -37.93 46.64 44.54
N GLU A 16 -38.92 46.09 43.84
CA GLU A 16 -39.30 44.70 43.95
C GLU A 16 -38.07 43.85 43.62
N LYS A 17 -37.50 43.23 44.66
CA LYS A 17 -36.36 42.34 44.51
C LYS A 17 -36.73 41.29 43.45
N PRO A 18 -36.00 41.20 42.34
CA PRO A 18 -36.35 40.28 41.27
C PRO A 18 -36.41 38.87 41.85
N THR A 19 -37.56 38.22 41.71
CA THR A 19 -37.77 36.84 42.15
C THR A 19 -36.69 35.96 41.54
N TRP A 20 -36.23 34.95 42.28
CA TRP A 20 -35.14 34.08 41.86
C TRP A 20 -35.37 33.47 40.47
N LYS A 21 -36.64 33.24 40.09
CA LYS A 21 -37.05 32.79 38.76
C LYS A 21 -36.64 33.78 37.66
N ASN A 22 -36.84 35.08 37.87
CA ASN A 22 -36.45 36.12 36.91
C ASN A 22 -34.93 36.21 36.77
N ARG A 23 -34.19 36.06 37.88
CA ARG A 23 -32.73 35.96 37.85
C ARG A 23 -32.24 34.74 37.05
N CYS A 24 -32.86 33.58 37.23
CA CYS A 24 -32.53 32.38 36.46
C CYS A 24 -32.80 32.57 34.96
N ILE A 25 -33.93 33.18 34.59
CA ILE A 25 -34.27 33.46 33.20
C ILE A 25 -33.26 34.43 32.56
N ASP A 26 -32.83 35.48 33.29
CA ASP A 26 -31.85 36.42 32.78
C ASP A 26 -30.45 35.82 32.64
N LEU A 27 -30.06 34.92 33.55
CA LEU A 27 -28.81 34.16 33.43
C LEU A 27 -28.85 33.24 32.21
N LEU A 28 -29.96 32.54 31.97
CA LEU A 28 -30.15 31.71 30.78
C LEU A 28 -30.05 32.54 29.49
N LYS A 29 -30.73 33.68 29.43
CA LYS A 29 -30.64 34.61 28.28
C LYS A 29 -29.22 35.11 28.06
N LYS A 30 -28.46 35.39 29.12
CA LYS A 30 -27.04 35.81 29.02
C LYS A 30 -26.14 34.68 28.53
N VAL A 31 -26.38 33.43 28.94
CA VAL A 31 -25.64 32.24 28.48
C VAL A 31 -25.95 31.92 27.01
N GLU A 32 -27.22 32.03 26.59
CA GLU A 32 -27.63 31.82 25.19
C GLU A 32 -27.15 32.92 24.25
N LYS A 33 -27.13 34.17 24.73
CA LYS A 33 -26.60 35.32 23.98
C LYS A 33 -25.09 35.45 24.09
N ASN A 34 -24.41 34.61 24.89
CA ASN A 34 -22.96 34.68 25.04
C ASN A 34 -22.31 34.41 23.67
N PRO A 35 -21.59 35.37 23.08
CA PRO A 35 -20.93 35.17 21.79
C PRO A 35 -19.95 33.99 21.83
N SER A 36 -19.38 33.68 23.00
CA SER A 36 -18.48 32.53 23.19
C SER A 36 -19.18 31.18 22.96
N THR A 37 -20.43 31.00 23.39
CA THR A 37 -21.16 29.73 23.17
C THR A 37 -21.55 29.55 21.69
N LYS A 38 -21.87 30.63 20.98
CA LYS A 38 -22.08 30.59 19.52
C LYS A 38 -20.80 30.29 18.74
N VAL A 39 -19.69 30.92 19.11
CA VAL A 39 -18.38 30.68 18.49
C VAL A 39 -17.91 29.25 18.71
N VAL A 40 -18.09 28.70 19.93
CA VAL A 40 -17.75 27.31 20.24
C VAL A 40 -18.62 26.33 19.43
N LYS A 41 -19.94 26.55 19.34
CA LYS A 41 -20.82 25.73 18.49
C LYS A 41 -20.41 25.78 17.01
N GLY A 42 -20.05 26.95 16.50
CA GLY A 42 -19.56 27.10 15.13
C GLY A 42 -18.26 26.34 14.88
N LYS A 43 -17.29 26.42 15.81
CA LYS A 43 -16.04 25.66 15.74
C LYS A 43 -16.28 24.14 15.78
N ILE A 44 -17.17 23.68 16.65
CA ILE A 44 -17.53 22.25 16.74
C ILE A 44 -18.13 21.76 15.41
N ASN A 45 -19.06 22.51 14.82
CA ASN A 45 -19.64 22.14 13.53
C ASN A 45 -18.60 22.12 12.40
N ASN A 46 -17.65 23.06 12.40
CA ASN A 46 -16.58 23.06 11.40
C ASN A 46 -15.64 21.86 11.56
N LEU A 47 -15.25 21.54 12.78
CA LEU A 47 -14.43 20.36 13.09
C LEU A 47 -15.15 19.05 12.75
N LEU A 48 -16.47 18.99 12.95
CA LEU A 48 -17.27 17.82 12.58
C LEU A 48 -17.27 17.61 11.06
N LYS A 49 -17.46 18.67 10.28
CA LYS A 49 -17.39 18.61 8.82
C LYS A 49 -15.99 18.24 8.33
N GLU A 50 -14.95 18.75 8.97
CA GLU A 50 -13.56 18.41 8.65
C GLU A 50 -13.26 16.94 8.94
N LYS A 51 -13.75 16.42 10.08
CA LYS A 51 -13.67 14.99 10.42
C LYS A 51 -14.37 14.12 9.38
N GLU A 52 -15.60 14.45 9.01
CA GLU A 52 -16.37 13.70 8.00
C GLU A 52 -15.64 13.68 6.65
N ALA A 53 -15.08 14.82 6.22
CA ALA A 53 -14.30 14.90 4.99
C ALA A 53 -12.99 14.09 5.06
N GLN A 54 -12.35 14.00 6.23
CA GLN A 54 -11.16 13.17 6.42
C GLN A 54 -11.49 11.68 6.42
N GLU A 55 -12.61 11.28 7.03
CA GLU A 55 -13.09 9.89 7.02
C GLU A 55 -13.43 9.43 5.59
N GLU A 56 -14.05 10.30 4.78
CA GLU A 56 -14.34 9.99 3.37
C GLU A 56 -13.05 9.81 2.55
N LYS A 57 -12.04 10.67 2.78
CA LYS A 57 -10.72 10.53 2.14
C LYS A 57 -10.01 9.25 2.57
N LEU A 58 -10.06 8.89 3.85
CA LEU A 58 -9.47 7.65 4.34
C LEU A 58 -10.11 6.43 3.69
N LYS A 59 -11.45 6.42 3.61
CA LYS A 59 -12.18 5.34 2.95
C LYS A 59 -11.80 5.20 1.46
N PHE A 60 -11.68 6.32 0.76
CA PHE A 60 -11.23 6.32 -0.64
C PHE A 60 -9.82 5.71 -0.78
N ILE A 61 -8.88 6.09 0.10
CA ILE A 61 -7.52 5.55 0.09
C ILE A 61 -7.52 4.05 0.44
N GLU A 62 -8.34 3.62 1.39
CA GLU A 62 -8.48 2.19 1.74
C GLU A 62 -9.01 1.36 0.57
N ASP A 63 -9.99 1.89 -0.16
CA ASP A 63 -10.53 1.26 -1.36
C ASP A 63 -9.47 1.21 -2.48
N GLU A 64 -8.71 2.29 -2.73
CA GLU A 64 -7.59 2.28 -3.68
C GLU A 64 -6.50 1.26 -3.30
N ILE A 65 -6.12 1.19 -2.02
CA ILE A 65 -5.14 0.20 -1.53
C ILE A 65 -5.63 -1.22 -1.81
N LYS A 66 -6.92 -1.47 -1.57
CA LYS A 66 -7.51 -2.79 -1.79
C LYS A 66 -7.50 -3.17 -3.27
N ASP A 67 -7.80 -2.23 -4.15
CA ASP A 67 -7.76 -2.46 -5.60
C ASP A 67 -6.32 -2.71 -6.07
N VAL A 68 -5.35 -1.90 -5.61
CA VAL A 68 -3.92 -2.09 -5.92
C VAL A 68 -3.40 -3.43 -5.37
N MET A 69 -3.81 -3.84 -4.16
CA MET A 69 -3.43 -5.15 -3.61
C MET A 69 -4.03 -6.30 -4.40
N LYS A 70 -5.25 -6.14 -4.92
CA LYS A 70 -5.88 -7.12 -5.80
C LYS A 70 -5.13 -7.23 -7.13
N GLU A 71 -4.81 -6.10 -7.77
CA GLU A 71 -4.00 -6.07 -9.00
C GLU A 71 -2.61 -6.69 -8.79
N LEU A 72 -1.96 -6.39 -7.66
CA LEU A 72 -0.66 -6.97 -7.30
C LEU A 72 -0.77 -8.49 -7.12
N ASN A 73 -1.82 -8.98 -6.45
CA ASN A 73 -2.05 -10.40 -6.28
C ASN A 73 -2.35 -11.08 -7.61
N GLU A 74 -3.14 -10.48 -8.49
CA GLU A 74 -3.41 -10.98 -9.85
C GLU A 74 -2.16 -10.97 -10.74
N MET A 75 -1.27 -9.98 -10.58
CA MET A 75 0.05 -9.94 -11.23
C MET A 75 0.98 -11.03 -10.67
N ASN A 76 0.90 -11.31 -9.37
CA ASN A 76 1.75 -12.29 -8.71
C ASN A 76 1.27 -13.74 -8.89
N THR A 77 -0.04 -13.98 -9.01
CA THR A 77 -0.59 -15.26 -9.47
C THR A 77 -0.44 -15.41 -10.99
N GLY A 78 -0.44 -14.30 -11.75
CA GLY A 78 0.01 -14.27 -13.14
C GLY A 78 1.51 -14.61 -13.31
N ASN A 79 2.32 -14.45 -12.26
CA ASN A 79 3.70 -14.92 -12.18
C ASN A 79 3.81 -16.45 -11.92
N GLU A 80 2.72 -17.19 -11.76
CA GLU A 80 2.77 -18.67 -11.91
C GLU A 80 3.16 -19.07 -13.35
N ASN A 81 3.02 -18.15 -14.31
CA ASN A 81 3.53 -18.29 -15.67
C ASN A 81 4.89 -17.62 -15.90
N LYS A 82 5.50 -16.99 -14.90
CA LYS A 82 6.94 -16.72 -14.94
C LYS A 82 7.60 -18.06 -14.75
N PRO A 83 8.36 -18.58 -15.73
CA PRO A 83 8.79 -19.94 -15.65
C PRO A 83 9.65 -20.09 -14.40
N LEU A 84 9.19 -20.91 -13.45
CA LEU A 84 10.01 -21.56 -12.43
C LEU A 84 11.34 -22.06 -13.06
N ASN A 85 11.27 -22.38 -14.35
CA ASN A 85 12.36 -22.78 -15.22
C ASN A 85 13.40 -21.70 -15.56
N SER A 86 13.21 -20.39 -15.32
CA SER A 86 14.27 -19.41 -15.63
C SER A 86 15.44 -19.52 -14.67
N ASN A 87 15.17 -19.62 -13.36
CA ASN A 87 16.21 -19.82 -12.36
C ASN A 87 16.82 -21.22 -12.46
N ILE A 88 16.01 -22.24 -12.76
CA ILE A 88 16.48 -23.61 -12.98
C ILE A 88 17.35 -23.69 -14.24
N LEU A 89 16.95 -23.05 -15.35
CA LEU A 89 17.73 -23.00 -16.59
C LEU A 89 19.05 -22.26 -16.36
N LYS A 90 19.03 -21.14 -15.63
CA LYS A 90 20.24 -20.44 -15.21
C LYS A 90 21.14 -21.33 -14.34
N LEU A 91 20.55 -22.11 -13.43
CA LEU A 91 21.30 -23.05 -12.60
C LEU A 91 21.97 -24.13 -13.46
N TYR A 92 21.24 -24.75 -14.38
CA TYR A 92 21.80 -25.72 -15.32
C TYR A 92 22.92 -25.10 -16.15
N GLN A 93 22.71 -23.93 -16.76
CA GLN A 93 23.74 -23.21 -17.51
C GLN A 93 24.96 -22.85 -16.65
N LEU A 94 24.77 -22.50 -15.38
CA LEU A 94 25.88 -22.16 -14.49
C LEU A 94 26.72 -23.37 -14.11
N ILE A 95 26.08 -24.51 -13.86
CA ILE A 95 26.73 -25.77 -13.46
C ILE A 95 27.41 -26.41 -14.66
N THR A 96 26.70 -26.57 -15.77
CA THR A 96 27.19 -27.36 -16.91
C THR A 96 27.99 -26.52 -17.90
N LYS A 97 27.78 -25.19 -17.90
CA LYS A 97 28.26 -24.29 -18.97
C LYS A 97 27.81 -24.69 -20.38
N ILE A 98 26.84 -25.58 -20.48
CA ILE A 98 26.29 -26.04 -21.75
C ILE A 98 25.25 -25.02 -22.23
N THR A 99 25.39 -24.62 -23.48
CA THR A 99 24.39 -23.84 -24.20
C THR A 99 23.95 -24.60 -25.44
N PHE A 100 22.66 -24.89 -25.52
CA PHE A 100 22.06 -25.52 -26.70
C PHE A 100 21.72 -24.47 -27.74
N ALA A 101 21.83 -24.85 -29.02
CA ALA A 101 21.37 -24.01 -30.12
C ALA A 101 19.84 -23.91 -30.10
N ILE A 102 19.34 -22.67 -30.23
CA ILE A 102 17.90 -22.37 -30.15
C ILE A 102 17.17 -22.74 -31.45
N GLU A 103 17.89 -22.71 -32.58
CA GLU A 103 17.33 -22.88 -33.93
C GLU A 103 17.51 -24.30 -34.48
N SER A 104 17.46 -25.32 -33.61
CA SER A 104 17.73 -26.72 -33.98
C SER A 104 16.48 -27.58 -33.94
N SER A 105 16.42 -28.60 -34.82
CA SER A 105 15.33 -29.58 -34.85
C SER A 105 15.27 -30.37 -33.53
N PRO A 106 14.09 -30.83 -33.06
CA PRO A 106 13.98 -31.66 -31.85
C PRO A 106 14.80 -32.96 -31.91
N THR A 107 15.13 -33.43 -33.12
CA THR A 107 15.96 -34.61 -33.34
C THR A 107 17.46 -34.31 -33.33
N ASP A 108 17.82 -33.04 -33.45
CA ASP A 108 19.14 -32.52 -33.72
C ASP A 108 19.67 -31.74 -32.51
N LEU A 109 20.40 -32.42 -31.64
CA LEU A 109 20.91 -31.85 -30.41
C LEU A 109 22.30 -31.27 -30.65
N GLN A 110 22.39 -29.95 -30.81
CA GLN A 110 23.64 -29.24 -30.99
C GLN A 110 23.79 -28.10 -29.98
N GLY A 111 25.04 -27.76 -29.69
CA GLY A 111 25.37 -26.74 -28.73
C GLY A 111 26.87 -26.61 -28.51
N TYR A 112 27.22 -25.89 -27.46
CA TYR A 112 28.59 -25.71 -27.05
C TYR A 112 28.72 -25.73 -25.52
N VAL A 113 29.92 -26.02 -25.04
CA VAL A 113 30.32 -25.91 -23.65
C VAL A 113 31.31 -24.74 -23.54
N ALA A 114 30.98 -23.76 -22.71
CA ALA A 114 31.81 -22.57 -22.49
C ALA A 114 32.61 -22.70 -21.19
N GLY A 115 33.80 -23.31 -21.28
CA GLY A 115 34.73 -23.47 -20.16
C GLY A 115 36.05 -22.73 -20.38
N ASN A 116 37.16 -23.42 -20.15
CA ASN A 116 38.50 -22.92 -20.47
C ASN A 116 38.75 -22.87 -21.99
N SER A 117 38.08 -23.75 -22.73
CA SER A 117 37.99 -23.76 -24.18
C SER A 117 36.52 -23.78 -24.62
N LEU A 118 36.25 -23.32 -25.84
CA LEU A 118 34.93 -23.42 -26.44
C LEU A 118 34.86 -24.72 -27.25
N GLU A 119 34.10 -25.68 -26.77
CA GLU A 119 33.90 -26.96 -27.47
C GLU A 119 32.46 -27.11 -27.95
N THR A 120 32.29 -27.47 -29.21
CA THR A 120 30.97 -27.67 -29.83
C THR A 120 30.64 -29.16 -29.88
N PHE A 121 29.37 -29.50 -29.68
CA PHE A 121 28.87 -30.86 -29.84
C PHE A 121 27.66 -30.90 -30.77
N HIS A 122 27.47 -32.05 -31.40
CA HIS A 122 26.38 -32.31 -32.32
C HIS A 122 25.98 -33.78 -32.25
N PHE A 123 24.73 -34.04 -31.91
CA PHE A 123 24.17 -35.38 -31.78
C PHE A 123 22.85 -35.50 -32.51
N ASP A 124 22.69 -36.61 -33.22
CA ASP A 124 21.40 -37.02 -33.77
C ASP A 124 20.73 -38.01 -32.81
N THR A 125 19.68 -37.56 -32.14
CA THR A 125 18.93 -38.34 -31.14
C THR A 125 18.22 -39.56 -31.72
N THR A 126 18.09 -39.65 -33.05
CA THR A 126 17.53 -40.83 -33.73
C THR A 126 18.57 -41.93 -33.94
N LYS A 127 19.86 -41.56 -33.98
CA LYS A 127 20.99 -42.47 -34.26
C LYS A 127 21.74 -42.89 -33.01
N GLN A 128 21.73 -42.05 -31.97
CA GLN A 128 22.51 -42.25 -30.76
C GLN A 128 21.61 -42.54 -29.56
N SER A 129 22.07 -43.40 -28.67
CA SER A 129 21.33 -43.70 -27.44
C SER A 129 21.39 -42.52 -26.47
N LYS A 130 20.34 -42.37 -25.65
CA LYS A 130 20.30 -41.32 -24.62
C LYS A 130 21.49 -41.41 -23.66
N GLN A 131 21.87 -42.63 -23.27
CA GLN A 131 22.99 -42.84 -22.37
C GLN A 131 24.31 -42.38 -22.99
N PHE A 132 24.56 -42.72 -24.26
CA PHE A 132 25.75 -42.28 -24.97
C PHE A 132 25.86 -40.75 -25.01
N ILE A 133 24.75 -40.06 -25.31
CA ILE A 133 24.70 -38.59 -25.34
C ILE A 133 25.00 -38.01 -23.96
N ILE A 134 24.39 -38.57 -22.91
CA ILE A 134 24.62 -38.12 -21.52
C ILE A 134 26.09 -38.31 -21.13
N ASP A 135 26.64 -39.51 -21.36
CA ASP A 135 28.03 -39.83 -21.01
C ASP A 135 29.01 -38.89 -21.73
N HIS A 136 28.77 -38.60 -23.02
CA HIS A 136 29.62 -37.70 -23.79
C HIS A 136 29.52 -36.25 -23.30
N LEU A 137 28.33 -35.77 -22.95
CA LEU A 137 28.17 -34.44 -22.36
C LEU A 137 28.89 -34.31 -21.02
N TRP A 138 28.88 -35.35 -20.18
CA TRP A 138 29.66 -35.38 -18.94
C TRP A 138 31.16 -35.36 -19.20
N GLN A 139 31.65 -36.14 -20.17
CA GLN A 139 33.07 -36.13 -20.56
C GLN A 139 33.54 -34.75 -21.04
N LEU A 140 32.73 -34.04 -21.83
CA LEU A 140 33.02 -32.68 -22.26
C LEU A 140 33.12 -31.72 -21.07
N MET A 141 32.20 -31.83 -20.11
CA MET A 141 32.25 -31.01 -18.89
C MET A 141 33.47 -31.31 -18.02
N ASP A 142 33.80 -32.58 -17.81
CA ASP A 142 34.97 -32.99 -17.02
C ASP A 142 36.27 -32.48 -17.66
N SER A 143 36.37 -32.56 -18.99
CA SER A 143 37.52 -32.05 -19.75
C SER A 143 37.70 -30.53 -19.56
N GLN A 144 36.61 -29.77 -19.47
CA GLN A 144 36.67 -28.32 -19.21
C GLN A 144 37.07 -27.99 -17.76
N LEU A 145 36.78 -28.85 -16.79
CA LEU A 145 37.09 -28.63 -15.37
C LEU A 145 38.53 -29.02 -15.00
N GLU A 146 39.10 -30.03 -15.67
CA GLU A 146 40.45 -30.54 -15.40
C GLU A 146 41.57 -29.57 -15.81
N LEU A 147 41.32 -28.70 -16.80
CA LEU A 147 42.29 -27.70 -17.31
C LEU A 147 42.55 -26.50 -16.36
N GLY A 148 41.84 -26.40 -15.24
CA GLY A 148 42.03 -25.33 -14.24
C GLY A 148 42.92 -25.71 -13.04
N LYS A 149 43.58 -26.89 -13.07
CA LYS A 149 44.38 -27.43 -11.96
C LYS A 149 45.90 -27.33 -12.13
N GLU A 150 46.40 -26.62 -13.16
CA GLU A 150 47.83 -26.34 -13.35
C GLU A 150 48.25 -24.96 -12.82
#